data_AF-X0VB83-F1
#
_entry.id   AF-X0VB83-F1
#
_cell.length_a   1.000
_cell.length_b   1.000
_cell.length_c   1.000
_cell.angle_alpha   90.00
_cell.angle_beta   90.00
_cell.angle_gamma   90.00
#
_symmetry.space_group_name_H-M   'P 1'
#
loop_
_entity.id
_entity.type
_entity.pdbx_description
1 polymer ?
#
loop_
_entity_poly.entity_id
_entity_poly.type
_entity_poly.pdbx_seq_one_letter_code
_entity_poly.pdbx_strand_id
1 'polypeptide(L)'
;MEAKAKYHERPWLKFYAEGVPANVEIPERSLPEVFDEVADKYSSRAAVIFYGNKISFGKLREEIDRFATALHELGIQKGDKVALYLLNSPQFIIAYFGSLKAGATLTPISPVYTSIEVKHQLEDSEAKSIVCQDFLYENVERAGAGLKNVILTGIGEYLPLSKKLAGKSVLGRYGKMEVPSQQVIESRGFHQFQKLIKKYPPN
;
A
#
# COMPACT_ATOMS: atom_id res chain seq x y z
N MET A 1 26.82 -14.10 -26.20
CA MET A 1 27.52 -12.80 -26.38
C MET A 1 26.75 -11.85 -27.29
N GLU A 2 26.15 -12.33 -28.38
CA GLU A 2 25.49 -11.53 -29.43
C GLU A 2 24.24 -10.74 -28.99
N ALA A 3 23.39 -11.30 -28.12
CA ALA A 3 22.15 -10.65 -27.68
C ALA A 3 22.38 -9.39 -26.82
N LYS A 4 23.41 -9.40 -25.96
CA LYS A 4 23.79 -8.22 -25.17
C LYS A 4 24.32 -7.11 -26.08
N ALA A 5 25.13 -7.45 -27.08
CA ALA A 5 25.65 -6.48 -28.06
C ALA A 5 24.50 -5.76 -28.80
N LYS A 6 23.52 -6.54 -29.32
CA LYS A 6 22.31 -5.98 -29.95
C LYS A 6 21.46 -5.11 -29.01
N TYR A 7 21.38 -5.44 -27.73
CA TYR A 7 20.67 -4.60 -26.76
C TYR A 7 21.39 -3.25 -26.57
N HIS A 8 22.72 -3.25 -26.50
CA HIS A 8 23.51 -2.02 -26.34
C HIS A 8 23.52 -1.12 -27.59
N GLU A 9 23.18 -1.63 -28.77
CA GLU A 9 22.92 -0.82 -29.98
C GLU A 9 21.63 0.02 -29.89
N ARG A 10 20.77 -0.29 -28.91
CA ARG A 10 19.50 0.43 -28.62
C ARG A 10 18.63 0.62 -29.87
N PRO A 11 18.37 -0.44 -30.68
CA PRO A 11 17.67 -0.33 -31.96
C PRO A 11 16.22 0.16 -31.84
N TRP A 12 15.65 0.18 -30.63
CA TRP A 12 14.33 0.73 -30.35
C TRP A 12 14.26 2.27 -30.42
N LEU A 13 15.39 2.97 -30.29
CA LEU A 13 15.41 4.45 -30.31
C LEU A 13 14.90 5.03 -31.64
N LYS A 14 15.04 4.30 -32.75
CA LYS A 14 14.51 4.72 -34.06
C LYS A 14 12.97 4.78 -34.11
N PHE A 15 12.30 4.15 -33.15
CA PHE A 15 10.84 4.17 -33.02
C PHE A 15 10.35 5.22 -32.01
N TYR A 16 11.26 5.98 -31.39
CA TYR A 16 10.87 7.07 -30.50
C TYR A 16 10.27 8.20 -31.33
N ALA A 17 9.22 8.84 -30.79
CA ALA A 17 8.64 10.02 -31.41
C ALA A 17 9.64 11.19 -31.43
N GLU A 18 9.47 12.10 -32.38
CA GLU A 18 10.30 13.31 -32.48
C GLU A 18 10.27 14.10 -31.15
N GLY A 19 11.44 14.48 -30.66
CA GLY A 19 11.59 15.20 -29.38
C GLY A 19 11.65 14.31 -28.13
N VAL A 20 11.43 12.99 -28.23
CA VAL A 20 11.63 12.08 -27.10
C VAL A 20 13.12 11.76 -26.95
N PRO A 21 13.77 12.14 -25.84
CA PRO A 21 15.20 11.94 -25.70
C PRO A 21 15.53 10.46 -25.46
N ALA A 22 16.64 10.01 -26.04
CA ALA A 22 17.13 8.65 -25.79
C ALA A 22 17.54 8.45 -24.33
N ASN A 23 18.02 9.49 -23.67
CA ASN A 23 18.41 9.47 -22.27
C ASN A 23 17.59 10.50 -21.50
N VAL A 24 17.14 10.13 -20.31
CA VAL A 24 16.47 11.04 -19.39
C VAL A 24 17.39 11.22 -18.21
N GLU A 25 17.64 12.46 -17.82
CA GLU A 25 18.29 12.76 -16.55
C GLU A 25 17.31 12.40 -15.43
N ILE A 26 17.68 11.43 -14.60
CA ILE A 26 16.85 11.01 -13.47
C ILE A 26 17.28 11.85 -12.27
N PRO A 27 16.41 12.73 -11.73
CA PRO A 27 16.77 13.55 -10.59
C PRO A 27 17.04 12.66 -9.37
N GLU A 28 18.05 13.01 -8.57
CA GLU A 28 18.35 12.37 -7.29
C GLU A 28 17.34 12.81 -6.22
N ARG A 29 16.11 12.30 -6.32
CA ARG A 29 15.03 12.49 -5.35
C ARG A 29 14.29 11.20 -5.12
N SER A 30 13.81 11.01 -3.91
CA SER A 30 12.95 9.90 -3.55
C SER A 30 11.51 10.13 -4.02
N LEU A 31 10.79 9.04 -4.26
CA LEU A 31 9.38 9.10 -4.66
C LEU A 31 8.49 9.80 -3.61
N PRO A 32 8.69 9.62 -2.29
CA PRO A 32 7.97 10.40 -1.29
C PRO A 32 8.25 11.91 -1.32
N GLU A 33 9.48 12.34 -1.59
CA GLU A 33 9.81 13.78 -1.73
C GLU A 33 9.04 14.40 -2.90
N VAL A 34 8.99 13.70 -4.05
CA VAL A 34 8.21 14.15 -5.21
C VAL A 34 6.71 14.23 -4.86
N PHE A 35 6.19 13.29 -4.08
CA PHE A 35 4.81 13.33 -3.61
C PHE A 35 4.57 14.54 -2.69
N ASP A 36 5.49 14.83 -1.76
CA ASP A 36 5.36 15.95 -0.83
C ASP A 36 5.37 17.30 -1.54
N GLU A 37 6.26 17.50 -2.52
CA GLU A 37 6.29 18.71 -3.35
C GLU A 37 4.94 18.94 -4.04
N VAL A 38 4.36 17.89 -4.61
CA VAL A 38 3.04 17.93 -5.26
C VAL A 38 1.94 18.20 -4.23
N ALA A 39 2.02 17.55 -3.06
CA ALA A 39 1.03 17.68 -2.02
C ALA A 39 1.02 19.08 -1.39
N ASP A 40 2.18 19.72 -1.23
CA ASP A 40 2.29 21.12 -0.83
C ASP A 40 1.66 22.05 -1.85
N LYS A 41 2.02 21.87 -3.13
CA LYS A 41 1.55 22.72 -4.22
C LYS A 41 0.04 22.63 -4.45
N TYR A 42 -0.55 21.45 -4.25
CA TYR A 42 -1.95 21.16 -4.57
C TYR A 42 -2.76 20.67 -3.37
N SER A 43 -2.39 21.09 -2.15
CA SER A 43 -2.93 20.58 -0.88
C SER A 43 -4.46 20.49 -0.80
N SER A 44 -5.18 21.48 -1.33
CA SER A 44 -6.65 21.52 -1.33
C SER A 44 -7.32 20.75 -2.48
N ARG A 45 -6.56 20.32 -3.50
CA ARG A 45 -7.11 19.57 -4.65
C ARG A 45 -7.34 18.12 -4.28
N ALA A 46 -8.37 17.52 -4.88
CA ALA A 46 -8.63 16.08 -4.72
C ALA A 46 -7.49 15.25 -5.34
N ALA A 47 -6.88 14.40 -4.53
CA ALA A 47 -5.88 13.42 -4.96
C ALA A 47 -6.54 12.08 -5.28
N VAL A 48 -7.50 11.65 -4.46
CA VAL A 48 -8.19 10.36 -4.58
C VAL A 48 -9.69 10.58 -4.52
N ILE A 49 -10.41 9.92 -5.42
CA ILE A 49 -11.87 9.85 -5.41
C ILE A 49 -12.26 8.38 -5.26
N PHE A 50 -12.81 8.02 -4.12
CA PHE A 50 -13.18 6.64 -3.79
C PHE A 50 -14.68 6.54 -3.50
N TYR A 51 -15.43 5.94 -4.44
CA TYR A 51 -16.90 5.84 -4.36
C TYR A 51 -17.62 7.17 -4.06
N GLY A 52 -17.07 8.29 -4.56
CA GLY A 52 -17.59 9.63 -4.34
C GLY A 52 -17.04 10.35 -3.10
N ASN A 53 -16.31 9.66 -2.23
CA ASN A 53 -15.53 10.30 -1.18
C ASN A 53 -14.26 10.91 -1.80
N LYS A 54 -13.98 12.19 -1.51
CA LYS A 54 -12.82 12.90 -2.04
C LYS A 54 -11.80 13.10 -0.93
N ILE A 55 -10.57 12.68 -1.17
CA ILE A 55 -9.43 12.90 -0.27
C ILE A 55 -8.51 13.90 -0.96
N SER A 56 -8.21 15.02 -0.30
CA SER A 56 -7.29 16.01 -0.85
C SER A 56 -5.85 15.56 -0.74
N PHE A 57 -4.94 16.16 -1.52
CA PHE A 57 -3.51 15.89 -1.40
C PHE A 57 -2.99 16.16 0.01
N GLY A 58 -3.39 17.27 0.64
CA GLY A 58 -2.97 17.59 2.01
C GLY A 58 -3.44 16.55 3.02
N LYS A 59 -4.70 16.08 2.90
CA LYS A 59 -5.22 15.03 3.80
C LYS A 59 -4.55 13.68 3.56
N LEU A 60 -4.31 13.34 2.29
CA LEU A 60 -3.64 12.10 1.92
C LEU A 60 -2.20 12.07 2.45
N ARG A 61 -1.47 13.18 2.31
CA ARG A 61 -0.13 13.34 2.89
C ARG A 61 -0.16 13.18 4.41
N GLU A 62 -1.09 13.85 5.09
CA GLU A 62 -1.20 13.72 6.55
C GLU A 62 -1.39 12.26 6.99
N GLU A 63 -2.23 11.49 6.28
CA GLU A 63 -2.43 10.07 6.59
C GLU A 63 -1.22 9.20 6.24
N ILE A 64 -0.50 9.52 5.16
CA ILE A 64 0.78 8.89 4.79
C ILE A 64 1.83 9.12 5.90
N ASP A 65 1.97 10.33 6.40
CA ASP A 65 2.96 10.71 7.42
C ASP A 65 2.66 10.03 8.75
N ARG A 66 1.38 9.98 9.13
CA ARG A 66 0.91 9.22 10.30
C ARG A 66 1.19 7.74 10.16
N PHE A 67 0.97 7.18 8.97
CA PHE A 67 1.25 5.77 8.72
C PHE A 67 2.74 5.46 8.76
N ALA A 68 3.59 6.30 8.17
CA ALA A 68 5.03 6.16 8.23
C ALA A 68 5.55 6.16 9.67
N THR A 69 5.06 7.11 10.49
CA THR A 69 5.35 7.17 11.92
C THR A 69 4.87 5.90 12.63
N ALA A 70 3.68 5.41 12.31
CA ALA A 70 3.17 4.16 12.86
C ALA A 70 4.06 2.96 12.52
N LEU A 71 4.53 2.83 11.27
CA LEU A 71 5.42 1.74 10.85
C LEU A 71 6.74 1.79 11.63
N HIS A 72 7.31 2.98 11.81
CA HIS A 72 8.51 3.17 12.63
C HIS A 72 8.31 2.69 14.07
N GLU A 73 7.18 3.08 14.69
CA GLU A 73 6.80 2.68 16.05
C GLU A 73 6.50 1.18 16.19
N LEU A 74 6.14 0.52 15.08
CA LEU A 74 6.02 -0.94 14.99
C LEU A 74 7.37 -1.65 14.76
N GLY A 75 8.47 -0.91 14.79
CA GLY A 75 9.83 -1.41 14.68
C GLY A 75 10.28 -1.68 13.25
N ILE A 76 9.58 -1.14 12.24
CA ILE A 76 9.98 -1.26 10.83
C ILE A 76 11.11 -0.27 10.57
N GLN A 77 12.21 -0.78 10.01
CA GLN A 77 13.43 -0.04 9.76
C GLN A 77 13.69 0.12 8.25
N LYS A 78 14.67 0.98 7.93
CA LYS A 78 15.10 1.18 6.54
C LYS A 78 15.54 -0.15 5.92
N GLY A 79 14.99 -0.45 4.74
CA GLY A 79 15.27 -1.69 4.01
C GLY A 79 14.40 -2.90 4.39
N ASP A 80 13.62 -2.81 5.48
CA ASP A 80 12.59 -3.82 5.77
C ASP A 80 11.55 -3.85 4.64
N LYS A 81 10.82 -4.98 4.53
CA LYS A 81 9.84 -5.21 3.45
C LYS A 81 8.44 -5.29 4.03
N VAL A 82 7.55 -4.44 3.53
CA VAL A 82 6.12 -4.42 3.88
C VAL A 82 5.30 -4.98 2.73
N ALA A 83 4.62 -6.10 2.96
CA ALA A 83 3.70 -6.65 1.98
C ALA A 83 2.37 -5.88 1.97
N LEU A 84 1.84 -5.58 0.78
CA LEU A 84 0.56 -4.89 0.60
C LEU A 84 -0.44 -5.84 -0.05
N TYR A 85 -1.32 -6.44 0.75
CA TYR A 85 -2.38 -7.34 0.28
C TYR A 85 -3.74 -6.65 0.36
N LEU A 86 -3.93 -5.69 -0.54
CA LEU A 86 -5.00 -4.71 -0.51
C LEU A 86 -5.67 -4.59 -1.89
N LEU A 87 -6.95 -4.21 -1.90
CA LEU A 87 -7.62 -3.78 -3.13
C LEU A 87 -7.15 -2.38 -3.56
N ASN A 88 -7.60 -1.96 -4.74
CA ASN A 88 -7.50 -0.57 -5.18
C ASN A 88 -8.35 0.34 -4.28
N SER A 89 -7.73 0.86 -3.22
CA SER A 89 -8.37 1.65 -2.17
C SER A 89 -7.44 2.78 -1.71
N PRO A 90 -7.96 3.80 -1.01
CA PRO A 90 -7.11 4.82 -0.38
C PRO A 90 -6.03 4.24 0.52
N GLN A 91 -6.35 3.14 1.23
CA GLN A 91 -5.41 2.47 2.11
C GLN A 91 -4.19 1.91 1.36
N PHE A 92 -4.35 1.46 0.12
CA PHE A 92 -3.21 1.04 -0.70
C PHE A 92 -2.23 2.19 -0.92
N ILE A 93 -2.74 3.37 -1.28
CA ILE A 93 -1.90 4.56 -1.56
C ILE A 93 -1.20 5.01 -0.27
N ILE A 94 -1.94 5.07 0.83
CA ILE A 94 -1.40 5.45 2.14
C ILE A 94 -0.32 4.46 2.58
N ALA A 95 -0.59 3.16 2.48
CA ALA A 95 0.37 2.13 2.85
C ALA A 95 1.61 2.11 1.95
N TYR A 96 1.43 2.38 0.66
CA TYR A 96 2.51 2.46 -0.31
C TYR A 96 3.49 3.59 0.04
N PHE A 97 2.99 4.83 0.09
CA PHE A 97 3.86 5.98 0.36
C PHE A 97 4.34 6.00 1.81
N GLY A 98 3.52 5.57 2.78
CA GLY A 98 3.93 5.49 4.18
C GLY A 98 5.06 4.47 4.41
N SER A 99 5.04 3.33 3.70
CA SER A 99 6.15 2.36 3.74
C SER A 99 7.44 2.97 3.17
N LEU A 100 7.35 3.66 2.02
CA LEU A 100 8.50 4.33 1.42
C LEU A 100 9.05 5.44 2.32
N LYS A 101 8.18 6.24 2.96
CA LYS A 101 8.58 7.28 3.92
C LYS A 101 9.24 6.71 5.19
N ALA A 102 8.80 5.54 5.64
CA ALA A 102 9.48 4.81 6.71
C ALA A 102 10.86 4.26 6.29
N GLY A 103 11.28 4.46 5.04
CA GLY A 103 12.51 3.91 4.46
C GLY A 103 12.42 2.42 4.14
N ALA A 104 11.24 1.82 4.27
CA ALA A 104 10.99 0.44 3.93
C ALA A 104 10.83 0.28 2.41
N THR A 105 11.04 -0.93 1.94
CA THR A 105 10.61 -1.38 0.61
C THR A 105 9.27 -2.09 0.75
N LEU A 106 8.60 -2.36 -0.37
CA LEU A 106 7.27 -2.97 -0.35
C LEU A 106 7.08 -3.97 -1.48
N THR A 107 6.16 -4.92 -1.27
CA THR A 107 5.76 -5.91 -2.27
C THR A 107 4.23 -5.96 -2.35
N PRO A 108 3.61 -5.49 -3.44
CA PRO A 108 2.18 -5.62 -3.64
C PRO A 108 1.82 -7.07 -3.94
N ILE A 109 0.89 -7.64 -3.18
CA ILE A 109 0.37 -8.99 -3.38
C ILE A 109 -0.96 -8.88 -4.10
N SER A 110 -1.13 -9.64 -5.17
CA SER A 110 -2.38 -9.63 -5.95
C SER A 110 -3.54 -10.22 -5.13
N PRO A 111 -4.66 -9.51 -4.95
CA PRO A 111 -5.84 -9.98 -4.20
C PRO A 111 -6.43 -11.31 -4.67
N VAL A 112 -6.14 -11.72 -5.91
CA VAL A 112 -6.66 -12.96 -6.50
C VAL A 112 -5.74 -14.18 -6.25
N TYR A 113 -4.60 -13.98 -5.59
CA TYR A 113 -3.70 -15.08 -5.25
C TYR A 113 -4.31 -16.04 -4.24
N THR A 114 -4.05 -17.31 -4.46
CA THR A 114 -4.30 -18.40 -3.53
C THR A 114 -3.34 -18.31 -2.34
N SER A 115 -3.66 -19.00 -1.23
CA SER A 115 -2.79 -19.01 -0.05
C SER A 115 -1.37 -19.54 -0.32
N ILE A 116 -1.20 -20.45 -1.29
CA ILE A 116 0.11 -20.97 -1.70
C ILE A 116 0.94 -19.89 -2.40
N GLU A 117 0.33 -19.12 -3.31
CA GLU A 117 0.99 -18.01 -4.01
C GLU A 117 1.31 -16.86 -3.04
N VAL A 118 0.40 -16.55 -2.12
CA VAL A 118 0.65 -15.59 -1.03
C VAL A 118 1.84 -16.03 -0.18
N LYS A 119 1.89 -17.31 0.22
CA LYS A 119 3.03 -17.86 0.96
C LYS A 119 4.33 -17.69 0.20
N HIS A 120 4.35 -18.10 -1.06
CA HIS A 120 5.54 -18.02 -1.90
C HIS A 120 6.06 -16.58 -2.00
N GLN A 121 5.19 -15.60 -2.28
CA GLN A 121 5.61 -14.20 -2.38
C GLN A 121 6.09 -13.63 -1.03
N LEU A 122 5.44 -14.00 0.09
CA LEU A 122 5.88 -13.56 1.42
C LEU A 122 7.24 -14.15 1.81
N GLU A 123 7.50 -15.40 1.48
CA GLU A 123 8.78 -16.06 1.74
C GLU A 123 9.90 -15.53 0.83
N ASP A 124 9.64 -15.39 -0.47
CA ASP A 124 10.60 -14.88 -1.46
C ASP A 124 10.99 -13.43 -1.19
N SER A 125 10.00 -12.59 -0.85
CA SER A 125 10.25 -11.20 -0.46
C SER A 125 10.80 -11.06 0.95
N GLU A 126 10.83 -12.12 1.77
CA GLU A 126 11.21 -12.08 3.18
C GLU A 126 10.39 -11.10 4.03
N ALA A 127 9.22 -10.66 3.57
CA ALA A 127 8.40 -9.68 4.25
C ALA A 127 7.97 -10.20 5.64
N LYS A 128 8.20 -9.38 6.67
CA LYS A 128 7.80 -9.68 8.06
C LYS A 128 6.62 -8.83 8.54
N SER A 129 6.19 -7.87 7.73
CA SER A 129 5.05 -7.02 8.02
C SER A 129 4.11 -7.02 6.82
N ILE A 130 2.80 -7.08 7.06
CA ILE A 130 1.78 -7.02 6.00
C ILE A 130 0.71 -5.99 6.35
N VAL A 131 0.26 -5.24 5.35
CA VAL A 131 -1.00 -4.50 5.39
C VAL A 131 -2.01 -5.29 4.57
N CYS A 132 -3.05 -5.78 5.22
CA CYS A 132 -3.99 -6.73 4.64
C CYS A 132 -5.42 -6.21 4.74
N GLN A 133 -6.15 -6.36 3.66
CA GLN A 133 -7.58 -6.20 3.67
C GLN A 133 -8.18 -7.29 4.56
N ASP A 134 -9.02 -6.91 5.52
CA ASP A 134 -9.63 -7.82 6.50
C ASP A 134 -10.20 -9.12 5.91
N PHE A 135 -10.99 -9.03 4.83
CA PHE A 135 -11.59 -10.20 4.18
C PHE A 135 -10.59 -11.06 3.38
N LEU A 136 -9.36 -10.59 3.15
CA LEU A 136 -8.30 -11.38 2.52
C LEU A 136 -7.43 -12.11 3.55
N TYR A 137 -7.59 -11.81 4.85
CA TYR A 137 -6.71 -12.30 5.90
C TYR A 137 -6.70 -13.84 6.01
N GLU A 138 -7.82 -14.52 5.72
CA GLU A 138 -7.87 -15.99 5.73
C GLU A 138 -6.81 -16.63 4.80
N ASN A 139 -6.52 -16.01 3.66
CA ASN A 139 -5.46 -16.49 2.75
C ASN A 139 -4.07 -16.33 3.36
N VAL A 140 -3.85 -15.27 4.14
CA VAL A 140 -2.58 -15.02 4.86
C VAL A 140 -2.43 -16.03 6.00
N GLU A 141 -3.51 -16.32 6.72
CA GLU A 141 -3.50 -17.33 7.78
C GLU A 141 -3.20 -18.73 7.23
N ARG A 142 -3.89 -19.12 6.14
CA ARG A 142 -3.63 -20.39 5.44
C ARG A 142 -2.23 -20.47 4.82
N ALA A 143 -1.63 -19.33 4.46
CA ALA A 143 -0.26 -19.28 3.99
C ALA A 143 0.74 -19.66 5.09
N GLY A 144 0.39 -19.44 6.38
CA GLY A 144 1.22 -19.81 7.52
C GLY A 144 2.57 -19.09 7.56
N ALA A 145 2.65 -17.91 6.95
CA ALA A 145 3.89 -17.12 6.93
C ALA A 145 4.17 -16.53 8.32
N GLY A 146 5.43 -16.62 8.77
CA GLY A 146 5.89 -16.09 10.06
C GLY A 146 5.99 -14.55 10.08
N LEU A 147 4.83 -13.89 10.05
CA LEU A 147 4.69 -12.43 10.09
C LEU A 147 4.83 -11.92 11.53
N LYS A 148 5.59 -10.82 11.70
CA LYS A 148 5.73 -10.09 12.97
C LYS A 148 4.61 -9.07 13.16
N ASN A 149 4.22 -8.38 12.09
CA ASN A 149 3.18 -7.36 12.10
C ASN A 149 2.10 -7.65 11.05
N VAL A 150 0.84 -7.68 11.47
CA VAL A 150 -0.33 -7.81 10.59
C VAL A 150 -1.24 -6.60 10.79
N ILE A 151 -1.26 -5.68 9.83
CA ILE A 151 -2.06 -4.46 9.88
C ILE A 151 -3.33 -4.69 9.07
N LEU A 152 -4.47 -4.83 9.73
CA LEU A 152 -5.77 -5.06 9.10
C LEU A 152 -6.48 -3.73 8.81
N THR A 153 -7.16 -3.66 7.66
CA THR A 153 -8.04 -2.54 7.29
C THR A 153 -9.30 -3.06 6.62
N GLY A 154 -10.43 -2.41 6.88
CA GLY A 154 -11.70 -2.64 6.19
C GLY A 154 -11.92 -1.70 5.00
N ILE A 155 -12.40 -2.23 3.86
CA ILE A 155 -12.64 -1.44 2.64
C ILE A 155 -13.67 -0.33 2.87
N GLY A 156 -14.56 -0.55 3.84
CA GLY A 156 -15.59 0.40 4.23
C GLY A 156 -15.07 1.64 4.96
N GLU A 157 -13.83 1.66 5.46
CA GLU A 157 -13.30 2.74 6.28
C GLU A 157 -13.36 4.11 5.58
N TYR A 158 -13.07 4.13 4.27
CA TYR A 158 -13.05 5.33 3.42
C TYR A 158 -14.31 5.51 2.54
N LEU A 159 -15.32 4.66 2.68
CA LEU A 159 -16.59 4.87 1.99
C LEU A 159 -17.32 6.12 2.54
N PRO A 160 -18.05 6.86 1.68
CA PRO A 160 -18.92 7.94 2.15
C PRO A 160 -19.92 7.45 3.20
N LEU A 161 -20.30 8.32 4.13
CA LEU A 161 -21.31 8.01 5.17
C LEU A 161 -22.62 7.47 4.58
N SER A 162 -23.07 8.02 3.45
CA SER A 162 -24.25 7.56 2.73
C SER A 162 -24.12 6.12 2.21
N LYS A 163 -22.91 5.68 1.88
CA LYS A 163 -22.61 4.31 1.43
C LYS A 163 -22.34 3.34 2.59
N LYS A 164 -21.87 3.85 3.75
CA LYS A 164 -21.76 3.06 5.00
C LYS A 164 -23.14 2.63 5.50
N LEU A 165 -24.14 3.53 5.43
CA LEU A 165 -25.52 3.24 5.83
C LEU A 165 -26.25 2.28 4.87
N ALA A 166 -25.93 2.33 3.57
CA ALA A 166 -26.39 1.34 2.58
C ALA A 166 -25.58 0.02 2.62
N GLY A 167 -24.86 -0.22 3.72
CA GLY A 167 -23.70 -1.12 3.85
C GLY A 167 -23.91 -2.54 3.32
N LYS A 168 -25.14 -3.08 3.32
CA LYS A 168 -25.39 -4.43 2.82
C LYS A 168 -25.16 -4.61 1.30
N SER A 169 -25.23 -3.57 0.47
CA SER A 169 -25.12 -3.74 -1.00
C SER A 169 -23.71 -3.54 -1.56
N VAL A 170 -22.92 -2.61 -1.00
CA VAL A 170 -21.52 -2.38 -1.41
C VAL A 170 -20.57 -3.31 -0.67
N LEU A 171 -20.70 -3.43 0.65
CA LEU A 171 -19.96 -4.46 1.40
C LEU A 171 -20.47 -5.85 1.05
N GLY A 172 -21.71 -6.03 0.56
CA GLY A 172 -22.20 -7.32 0.06
C GLY A 172 -21.41 -7.89 -1.14
N ARG A 173 -20.75 -7.02 -1.93
CA ARG A 173 -19.78 -7.47 -2.97
C ARG A 173 -18.45 -7.95 -2.37
N TYR A 174 -18.12 -7.49 -1.18
CA TYR A 174 -16.95 -7.90 -0.38
C TYR A 174 -17.36 -8.76 0.83
N GLY A 175 -18.62 -9.22 0.82
CA GLY A 175 -19.39 -9.60 2.00
C GLY A 175 -19.64 -11.09 2.01
N LYS A 176 -18.55 -11.83 2.01
CA LYS A 176 -18.52 -13.19 2.53
C LYS A 176 -17.18 -13.31 3.23
N MET A 177 -17.14 -13.04 4.54
CA MET A 177 -16.49 -13.87 5.55
C MET A 177 -16.27 -13.12 6.86
N GLU A 178 -16.22 -13.92 7.91
CA GLU A 178 -16.09 -13.56 9.30
C GLU A 178 -14.80 -12.77 9.51
N VAL A 179 -14.94 -11.50 9.87
CA VAL A 179 -13.82 -10.71 10.40
C VAL A 179 -13.28 -11.48 11.61
N PRO A 180 -11.97 -11.77 11.70
CA PRO A 180 -11.38 -12.43 12.86
C PRO A 180 -11.82 -11.71 14.13
N SER A 181 -12.17 -12.46 15.17
CA SER A 181 -12.68 -11.87 16.41
C SER A 181 -11.68 -10.86 16.99
N GLN A 182 -12.18 -9.84 17.68
CA GLN A 182 -11.33 -8.76 18.21
C GLN A 182 -10.24 -9.27 19.17
N GLN A 183 -10.43 -10.46 19.77
CA GLN A 183 -9.43 -11.16 20.58
C GLN A 183 -8.26 -11.72 19.75
N VAL A 184 -8.49 -12.15 18.51
CA VAL A 184 -7.43 -12.59 17.58
C VAL A 184 -6.59 -11.38 17.15
N ILE A 185 -7.24 -10.24 16.89
CA ILE A 185 -6.63 -8.95 16.53
C ILE A 185 -5.76 -8.35 17.64
N GLU A 186 -5.95 -8.71 18.91
CA GLU A 186 -5.14 -8.19 20.01
C GLU A 186 -3.99 -9.13 20.40
N SER A 187 -3.94 -10.33 19.80
CA SER A 187 -2.95 -11.35 20.12
C SER A 187 -1.76 -11.31 19.15
N ARG A 188 -0.59 -10.89 19.65
CA ARG A 188 0.76 -11.13 19.09
C ARG A 188 1.09 -10.51 17.70
N GLY A 189 0.80 -9.23 17.49
CA GLY A 189 1.34 -8.47 16.34
C GLY A 189 0.30 -7.97 15.34
N PHE A 190 -0.98 -8.08 15.67
CA PHE A 190 -2.05 -7.51 14.88
C PHE A 190 -2.31 -6.05 15.25
N HIS A 191 -2.60 -5.24 14.23
CA HIS A 191 -2.87 -3.82 14.36
C HIS A 191 -4.05 -3.43 13.48
N GLN A 192 -4.77 -2.39 13.90
CA GLN A 192 -5.89 -1.84 13.13
C GLN A 192 -5.43 -0.55 12.44
N PHE A 193 -5.52 -0.51 11.11
CA PHE A 193 -5.02 0.59 10.29
C PHE A 193 -5.52 1.96 10.78
N GLN A 194 -6.83 2.12 10.98
CA GLN A 194 -7.41 3.38 11.47
C GLN A 194 -6.97 3.74 12.89
N LYS A 195 -6.69 2.76 13.75
CA LYS A 195 -6.17 3.04 15.09
C LYS A 195 -4.75 3.59 15.00
N LEU A 196 -3.92 3.04 14.11
CA LEU A 196 -2.56 3.53 13.87
C LEU A 196 -2.58 4.99 13.36
N ILE A 197 -3.38 5.27 12.32
CA ILE A 197 -3.52 6.62 11.75
C ILE A 197 -3.95 7.63 12.82
N LYS A 198 -4.92 7.28 13.68
CA LYS A 198 -5.41 8.18 14.73
C LYS A 198 -4.43 8.37 15.88
N LYS A 199 -3.63 7.34 16.19
CA LYS A 199 -2.73 7.32 17.34
C LYS A 199 -1.47 8.17 17.11
N TYR A 200 -0.86 8.04 15.95
CA TYR A 200 0.45 8.65 15.69
C TYR A 200 0.32 9.99 14.97
N PRO A 201 1.23 10.95 15.25
CA PRO A 201 1.23 12.25 14.59
C PRO A 201 1.71 12.16 13.13
N PRO A 202 1.35 13.14 12.28
CA PRO A 202 1.99 13.32 10.97
C PRO A 202 3.33 14.02 11.19
N ASN A 203 4.43 13.26 11.16
CA ASN A 203 5.79 13.79 11.22
C ASN A 203 6.45 13.71 9.85
#